data_AF-A0A7S2YAP9-F1
#
_entry.id   AF-A0A7S2YAP9-F1
#
_cell.length_a   1.000
_cell.length_b   1.000
_cell.length_c   1.000
_cell.angle_alpha   90.00
_cell.angle_beta   90.00
_cell.angle_gamma   90.00
#
_symmetry.space_group_name_H-M   'P 1'
#
loop_
_entity.id
_entity.type
_entity.pdbx_description
1 polymer ?
#
loop_
_entity_poly.entity_id
_entity_poly.type
_entity_poly.pdbx_seq_one_letter_code
_entity_poly.pdbx_strand_id
1 'polypeptide(L)'
;EEIQNFAKMAFGGLIRPSSRGHSSQDPSFKLIFFLIGCLFGGFLVFMLMIPLNDIAGRSDAEHLSVLKTVHMAGHTGMFVPRHHGWNNIHVFYGSTEGLKIKEGEKWFSQVHQDEIILDLIGENGYFIDLAANDAKEFSNTLALEKHGWEGLCIEPNPAYWYGLSHRKCTV
;
A
#
# COMPACT_ATOMS: atom_id res chain seq x y z
N GLU A 1 16.06 18.03 -2.75
CA GLU A 1 16.98 18.04 -3.92
C GLU A 1 18.25 17.20 -3.71
N GLU A 2 18.83 17.13 -2.50
CA GLU A 2 20.09 16.39 -2.26
C GLU A 2 19.98 14.85 -2.31
N ILE A 3 18.81 14.26 -2.02
CA ILE A 3 18.63 12.79 -2.06
C ILE A 3 18.59 12.26 -3.51
N GLN A 4 18.12 13.06 -4.48
CA GLN A 4 18.11 12.66 -5.89
C GLN A 4 19.49 12.74 -6.55
N ASN A 5 20.40 13.55 -6.02
CA ASN A 5 21.77 13.64 -6.53
C ASN A 5 22.65 12.45 -6.09
N PHE A 6 22.37 11.87 -4.91
CA PHE A 6 23.10 10.69 -4.45
C PHE A 6 22.83 9.45 -5.32
N ALA A 7 21.59 9.29 -5.80
CA ALA A 7 21.20 8.21 -6.71
C ALA A 7 21.85 8.33 -8.10
N LYS A 8 22.06 9.56 -8.61
CA LYS A 8 22.74 9.80 -9.89
C LYS A 8 24.24 9.53 -9.84
N MET A 9 24.89 9.76 -8.68
CA MET A 9 26.32 9.45 -8.50
C MET A 9 26.60 7.95 -8.31
N ALA A 10 25.69 7.21 -7.66
CA ALA A 10 25.90 5.78 -7.38
C ALA A 10 25.75 4.88 -8.63
N PHE A 11 25.02 5.32 -9.67
CA PHE A 11 24.69 4.50 -10.84
C PHE A 11 25.09 5.10 -12.19
N GLY A 12 25.68 6.30 -12.24
CA GLY A 12 25.99 7.03 -13.49
C GLY A 12 27.23 6.56 -14.26
N GLY A 13 27.79 5.39 -13.94
CA GLY A 13 29.15 5.00 -14.31
C GLY A 13 29.29 3.80 -15.23
N LEU A 14 28.27 3.34 -15.95
CA LEU A 14 28.47 2.38 -17.05
C LEU A 14 27.23 2.37 -17.95
N ILE A 15 27.44 2.17 -19.25
CA ILE A 15 26.47 2.12 -20.35
C ILE A 15 26.42 3.42 -21.16
N ARG A 16 27.33 3.50 -22.15
CA ARG A 16 27.10 4.26 -23.38
C ARG A 16 25.98 3.56 -24.17
N PRO A 17 25.04 4.27 -24.79
CA PRO A 17 24.04 3.63 -25.62
C PRO A 17 24.68 3.20 -26.95
N SER A 18 24.83 1.89 -27.13
CA SER A 18 24.97 1.28 -28.45
C SER A 18 23.56 1.09 -29.01
N SER A 19 23.31 1.69 -30.17
CA SER A 19 22.09 1.51 -30.95
C SER A 19 21.92 0.06 -31.38
N ARG A 20 20.79 -0.58 -31.04
CA ARG A 20 19.97 -1.48 -31.88
C ARG A 20 19.09 -2.40 -31.02
N GLY A 21 17.85 -2.59 -31.49
CA GLY A 21 17.08 -3.80 -31.25
C GLY A 21 15.93 -3.63 -30.28
N HIS A 22 14.72 -3.40 -30.82
CA HIS A 22 13.46 -3.73 -30.17
C HIS A 22 13.45 -5.25 -29.93
N SER A 23 13.67 -5.69 -28.69
CA SER A 23 13.31 -7.04 -28.27
C SER A 23 12.18 -6.93 -27.25
N SER A 24 11.05 -7.53 -27.61
CA SER A 24 9.94 -7.81 -26.71
C SER A 24 10.47 -8.56 -25.50
N GLN A 25 10.51 -7.90 -24.33
CA GLN A 25 10.80 -8.58 -23.08
C GLN A 25 9.61 -9.48 -22.74
N ASP A 26 9.89 -10.78 -22.70
CA ASP A 26 8.93 -11.85 -22.41
C ASP A 26 8.39 -11.67 -20.97
N PRO A 27 7.06 -11.56 -20.75
CA PRO A 27 6.47 -11.27 -19.43
C PRO A 27 6.85 -12.32 -18.36
N SER A 28 7.20 -13.53 -18.81
CA SER A 28 7.75 -14.63 -18.03
C SER A 28 8.99 -14.23 -17.21
N PHE A 29 9.85 -13.38 -17.78
CA PHE A 29 11.09 -12.95 -17.12
C PHE A 29 10.83 -11.99 -15.95
N LYS A 30 9.86 -11.08 -16.09
CA LYS A 30 9.47 -10.15 -15.02
C LYS A 30 8.89 -10.90 -13.81
N LEU A 31 8.08 -11.93 -14.06
CA LEU A 31 7.47 -12.75 -13.01
C LEU A 31 8.50 -13.56 -12.22
N ILE A 32 9.53 -14.10 -12.88
CA ILE A 32 10.61 -14.85 -12.22
C ILE A 32 11.39 -13.94 -11.27
N PHE A 33 11.75 -12.71 -11.68
CA PHE A 33 12.45 -11.78 -10.81
C PHE A 33 11.59 -11.30 -9.63
N PHE A 34 10.27 -11.14 -9.83
CA PHE A 34 9.34 -10.83 -8.74
C PHE A 34 9.26 -11.97 -7.71
N LEU A 35 9.12 -13.22 -8.15
CA LEU A 35 9.07 -14.39 -7.27
C LEU A 35 10.39 -14.62 -6.51
N ILE A 36 11.53 -14.41 -7.18
CA ILE A 36 12.85 -14.43 -6.54
C ILE A 36 12.93 -13.30 -5.49
N GLY A 37 12.48 -12.10 -5.82
CA GLY A 37 12.41 -10.97 -4.88
C GLY A 37 11.57 -11.28 -3.63
N CYS A 38 10.42 -11.95 -3.78
CA CYS A 38 9.60 -12.37 -2.65
C CYS A 38 10.29 -13.42 -1.76
N LEU A 39 11.04 -14.35 -2.35
CA LEU A 39 11.78 -15.39 -1.62
C LEU A 39 13.00 -14.84 -0.87
N PHE A 40 13.75 -13.92 -1.48
CA PHE A 40 14.96 -13.33 -0.87
C PHE A 40 14.65 -12.13 0.04
N GLY A 41 13.61 -11.35 -0.26
CA GLY A 41 13.17 -10.22 0.58
C GLY A 41 12.67 -10.66 1.95
N GLY A 42 11.99 -11.81 2.03
CA GLY A 42 11.59 -12.41 3.31
C GLY A 42 12.78 -12.90 4.14
N PHE A 43 13.87 -13.33 3.50
CA PHE A 43 15.05 -13.86 4.18
C PHE A 43 15.90 -12.76 4.84
N LEU A 44 16.02 -11.59 4.22
CA LEU A 44 16.80 -10.47 4.76
C LEU A 44 16.13 -9.83 5.99
N VAL A 45 14.79 -9.75 6.00
CA VAL A 45 14.01 -9.28 7.16
C VAL A 45 14.11 -10.26 8.33
N PHE A 46 14.18 -11.57 8.05
CA PHE A 46 14.33 -12.60 9.07
C PHE A 46 15.74 -12.65 9.68
N MET A 47 16.78 -12.33 8.91
CA MET A 47 18.18 -12.27 9.38
C MET A 47 18.52 -11.00 10.17
N LEU A 48 17.82 -9.88 9.94
CA LEU A 48 17.97 -8.64 10.72
C LEU A 48 17.16 -8.64 12.03
N MET A 49 16.34 -9.67 12.28
CA MET A 49 15.53 -9.85 13.49
C MET A 49 16.06 -11.00 14.36
N ILE A 50 17.37 -11.19 14.43
CA ILE A 50 17.98 -11.97 15.53
C ILE A 50 18.10 -11.01 16.73
N PRO A 51 17.43 -11.27 17.86
CA PRO A 51 17.58 -10.42 19.03
C PRO A 51 18.99 -10.61 19.62
N LEU A 52 19.59 -9.51 20.04
CA LEU A 52 20.63 -9.46 21.07
C LEU A 52 20.07 -10.06 22.38
N ASN A 53 19.99 -11.39 22.44
CA ASN A 53 19.81 -12.16 23.67
C ASN A 53 21.13 -12.89 23.95
N ASP A 54 22.16 -12.12 24.24
CA ASP A 54 23.25 -12.54 25.13
C ASP A 54 24.17 -11.34 25.37
N ILE A 55 23.93 -10.63 26.47
CA ILE A 55 24.88 -9.98 27.39
C ILE A 55 24.00 -9.17 28.35
N ALA A 56 23.65 -9.76 29.49
CA ALA A 56 23.55 -9.14 30.81
C ALA A 56 22.76 -10.05 31.76
N GLY A 57 23.43 -11.08 32.27
CA GLY A 57 23.04 -11.60 33.58
C GLY A 57 23.49 -10.61 34.65
N ARG A 58 22.56 -9.83 35.23
CA ARG A 58 22.62 -9.39 36.64
C ARG A 58 21.32 -8.71 37.10
N SER A 59 20.94 -9.06 38.34
CA SER A 59 19.93 -8.50 39.26
C SER A 59 18.45 -8.72 38.93
N ASP A 60 18.01 -9.92 39.29
CA ASP A 60 16.86 -10.21 40.17
C ASP A 60 15.98 -9.04 40.67
N ALA A 61 14.67 -9.27 40.51
CA ALA A 61 13.61 -8.97 41.47
C ALA A 61 13.09 -7.53 41.64
N GLU A 62 12.76 -6.81 40.56
CA GLU A 62 11.77 -5.70 40.67
C GLU A 62 10.74 -5.59 39.52
N HIS A 63 10.84 -6.32 38.42
CA HIS A 63 9.93 -6.10 37.28
C HIS A 63 8.66 -6.98 37.25
N LEU A 64 8.44 -7.83 38.26
CA LEU A 64 7.29 -8.76 38.33
C LEU A 64 6.01 -8.16 38.96
N SER A 65 5.98 -6.86 39.28
CA SER A 65 4.77 -6.16 39.75
C SER A 65 4.03 -5.43 38.62
N VAL A 66 4.73 -5.02 37.56
CA VAL A 66 4.13 -4.26 36.45
C VAL A 66 3.46 -5.19 35.44
N LEU A 67 4.05 -6.35 35.14
CA LEU A 67 3.49 -7.31 34.17
C LEU A 67 2.26 -8.07 34.67
N LYS A 68 2.09 -8.25 35.99
CA LYS A 68 0.84 -8.79 36.56
C LYS A 68 -0.31 -7.79 36.52
N THR A 69 -0.02 -6.49 36.40
CA THR A 69 -1.06 -5.46 36.31
C THR A 69 -1.63 -5.32 34.89
N VAL A 70 -0.85 -5.65 33.86
CA VAL A 70 -1.29 -5.51 32.46
C VAL A 70 -1.98 -6.77 31.92
N HIS A 71 -1.77 -7.95 32.53
CA HIS A 71 -2.41 -9.20 32.10
C HIS A 71 -3.81 -9.47 32.70
N MET A 72 -4.39 -8.49 33.38
CA MET A 72 -5.78 -8.49 33.86
C MET A 72 -6.62 -7.36 33.23
N ALA A 73 -6.08 -6.63 32.24
CA ALA A 73 -6.92 -5.84 31.33
C ALA A 73 -7.46 -6.80 30.29
N GLY A 74 -8.44 -7.59 30.71
CA GLY A 74 -9.10 -8.55 29.85
C GLY A 74 -9.54 -7.89 28.55
N HIS A 75 -9.52 -8.69 27.49
CA HIS A 75 -10.45 -8.56 26.38
C HIS A 75 -11.90 -8.58 26.93
N THR A 76 -12.32 -7.51 27.61
CA THR A 76 -13.67 -7.02 27.44
C THR A 76 -13.67 -6.51 26.01
N GLY A 77 -13.99 -7.39 25.07
CA GLY A 77 -14.51 -6.96 23.78
C GLY A 77 -15.55 -5.91 24.12
N MET A 78 -15.30 -4.65 23.73
CA MET A 78 -16.24 -3.58 23.99
C MET A 78 -17.58 -4.09 23.51
N PHE A 79 -18.49 -4.28 24.46
CA PHE A 79 -19.85 -4.65 24.18
C PHE A 79 -20.44 -3.43 23.49
N VAL A 80 -20.28 -3.35 22.16
CA VAL A 80 -20.96 -2.36 21.34
C VAL A 80 -22.43 -2.69 21.54
N PRO A 81 -23.22 -1.84 22.24
CA PRO A 81 -24.62 -2.13 22.45
C PRO A 81 -25.23 -2.33 21.08
N ARG A 82 -25.96 -3.44 20.87
CA ARG A 82 -26.78 -3.57 19.66
C ARG A 82 -27.78 -2.42 19.67
N HIS A 83 -27.47 -1.35 18.95
CA HIS A 83 -28.41 -0.29 18.71
C HIS A 83 -29.50 -0.89 17.82
N HIS A 84 -30.68 -1.09 18.38
CA HIS A 84 -31.88 -1.35 17.59
C HIS A 84 -32.19 -0.06 16.82
N GLY A 85 -32.06 -0.08 15.49
CA GLY A 85 -32.27 1.11 14.65
C GLY A 85 -31.60 0.99 13.28
N TRP A 86 -31.75 2.03 12.46
CA TRP A 86 -31.07 2.14 11.16
C TRP A 86 -29.65 2.68 11.34
N ASN A 87 -28.71 2.16 10.55
CA ASN A 87 -27.40 2.79 10.42
C ASN A 87 -27.50 4.06 9.56
N ASN A 88 -26.64 5.04 9.83
CA ASN A 88 -26.54 6.22 8.97
C ASN A 88 -26.03 5.82 7.59
N ILE A 89 -26.70 6.30 6.54
CA ILE A 89 -26.23 6.21 5.16
C ILE A 89 -25.80 7.61 4.75
N HIS A 90 -24.52 7.75 4.37
CA HIS A 90 -23.97 9.00 3.87
C HIS A 90 -24.06 9.00 2.35
N VAL A 91 -24.73 10.00 1.78
CA VAL A 91 -24.87 10.16 0.32
C VAL A 91 -24.21 11.47 -0.08
N PHE A 92 -23.24 11.39 -0.97
CA PHE A 92 -22.63 12.58 -1.54
C PHE A 92 -23.61 13.23 -2.55
N TYR A 93 -23.83 14.54 -2.40
CA TYR A 93 -24.74 15.31 -3.26
C TYR A 93 -24.04 16.51 -3.93
N GLY A 94 -22.71 16.61 -3.80
CA GLY A 94 -21.91 17.68 -4.38
C GLY A 94 -21.63 17.50 -5.87
N SER A 95 -21.01 18.50 -6.49
CA SER A 95 -20.52 18.40 -7.86
C SER A 95 -19.34 17.43 -7.93
N THR A 96 -19.39 16.47 -8.86
CA THR A 96 -18.26 15.58 -9.18
C THR A 96 -17.24 16.33 -10.02
N GLU A 97 -16.66 17.41 -9.50
CA GLU A 97 -15.40 17.90 -10.03
C GLU A 97 -14.39 16.76 -9.82
N GLY A 98 -13.99 16.07 -10.89
CA GLY A 98 -13.10 14.92 -10.77
C GLY A 98 -11.79 15.27 -10.04
N LEU A 99 -11.09 14.26 -9.55
CA LEU A 99 -9.84 14.46 -8.82
C LEU A 99 -8.82 15.30 -9.61
N LYS A 100 -8.16 16.23 -8.90
CA LYS A 100 -7.07 17.04 -9.45
C LYS A 100 -5.79 16.21 -9.56
N ILE A 101 -5.54 15.68 -10.75
CA ILE A 101 -4.36 14.88 -11.08
C ILE A 101 -3.35 15.73 -11.82
N LYS A 102 -2.05 15.59 -11.51
CA LYS A 102 -1.00 16.32 -12.24
C LYS A 102 -0.90 15.74 -13.65
N GLU A 103 -0.66 16.61 -14.63
CA GLU A 103 -0.47 16.16 -16.01
C GLU A 103 0.70 15.17 -16.10
N GLY A 104 0.51 14.05 -16.79
CA GLY A 104 1.49 12.97 -16.89
C GLY A 104 1.57 12.01 -15.70
N GLU A 105 0.83 12.23 -14.62
CA GLU A 105 0.79 11.33 -13.46
C GLU A 105 -0.02 10.05 -13.80
N LYS A 106 0.70 8.94 -13.96
CA LYS A 106 0.15 7.64 -14.38
C LYS A 106 -0.07 6.66 -13.21
N TRP A 107 0.83 6.68 -12.23
CA TRP A 107 0.88 5.72 -11.12
C TRP A 107 0.69 6.44 -9.80
N PHE A 108 -0.02 5.81 -8.87
CA PHE A 108 -0.47 6.42 -7.62
C PHE A 108 -0.11 5.60 -6.38
N SER A 109 0.11 4.29 -6.54
CA SER A 109 0.53 3.43 -5.43
C SER A 109 1.96 3.76 -4.97
N GLN A 110 2.26 3.49 -3.69
CA GLN A 110 3.54 3.85 -3.03
C GLN A 110 4.80 3.36 -3.76
N VAL A 111 4.70 2.26 -4.48
CA VAL A 111 5.82 1.61 -5.18
C VAL A 111 5.42 1.06 -6.55
N HIS A 112 4.47 1.73 -7.22
CA HIS A 112 3.98 1.36 -8.57
C HIS A 112 3.43 -0.08 -8.66
N GLN A 113 2.82 -0.59 -7.59
CA GLN A 113 2.14 -1.89 -7.59
C GLN A 113 0.99 -1.89 -8.60
N ASP A 114 0.33 -0.76 -8.75
CA ASP A 114 -0.73 -0.52 -9.73
C ASP A 114 -0.25 -0.69 -11.19
N GLU A 115 0.99 -0.31 -11.51
CA GLU A 115 1.64 -0.58 -12.80
C GLU A 115 1.79 -2.08 -13.05
N ILE A 116 2.28 -2.82 -12.06
CA ILE A 116 2.50 -4.26 -12.16
C ILE A 116 1.17 -5.01 -12.38
N ILE A 117 0.11 -4.61 -11.68
CA ILE A 117 -1.21 -5.24 -11.84
C ILE A 117 -1.75 -5.00 -13.25
N LEU A 118 -1.62 -3.80 -13.80
CA LEU A 118 -2.04 -3.50 -15.17
C LEU A 118 -1.19 -4.27 -16.20
N ASP A 119 0.12 -4.39 -15.99
CA ASP A 119 1.01 -5.18 -16.85
C ASP A 119 0.66 -6.68 -16.83
N LEU A 120 0.22 -7.22 -15.68
CA LEU A 120 -0.08 -8.65 -15.51
C LEU A 120 -1.48 -9.03 -15.95
N ILE A 121 -2.48 -8.19 -15.66
CA ILE A 121 -3.90 -8.53 -15.84
C ILE A 121 -4.51 -7.82 -17.06
N GLY A 122 -3.99 -6.65 -17.42
CA GLY A 122 -4.45 -5.85 -18.55
C GLY A 122 -5.36 -4.68 -18.16
N GLU A 123 -5.92 -4.02 -19.17
CA GLU A 123 -6.49 -2.67 -19.03
C GLU A 123 -7.96 -2.64 -18.57
N ASN A 124 -8.65 -3.77 -18.48
CA ASN A 124 -10.06 -3.79 -18.06
C ASN A 124 -10.34 -4.89 -17.04
N GLY A 125 -11.26 -4.60 -16.13
CA GLY A 125 -11.66 -5.52 -15.08
C GLY A 125 -12.49 -4.85 -14.00
N TYR A 126 -12.67 -5.57 -12.89
CA TYR A 126 -13.36 -5.05 -11.72
C TYR A 126 -12.46 -5.19 -10.48
N PHE A 127 -12.28 -4.12 -9.71
CA PHE A 127 -11.53 -4.14 -8.47
C PHE A 127 -12.42 -3.91 -7.24
N ILE A 128 -11.96 -4.43 -6.10
CA ILE A 128 -12.50 -4.08 -4.78
C ILE A 128 -11.30 -3.59 -3.97
N ASP A 129 -11.34 -2.31 -3.56
CA ASP A 129 -10.30 -1.69 -2.74
C ASP A 129 -10.74 -1.71 -1.28
N LEU A 130 -10.07 -2.54 -0.48
CA LEU A 130 -10.33 -2.66 0.95
C LEU A 130 -9.39 -1.70 1.69
N ALA A 131 -9.95 -0.75 2.44
CA ALA A 131 -9.22 0.37 3.01
C ALA A 131 -8.66 1.30 1.92
N ALA A 132 -9.57 1.82 1.08
CA ALA A 132 -9.26 2.67 -0.06
C ALA A 132 -8.46 3.93 0.31
N ASN A 133 -8.55 4.39 1.57
CA ASN A 133 -7.75 5.47 2.12
C ASN A 133 -7.86 6.76 1.29
N ASP A 134 -6.80 7.55 1.15
CA ASP A 134 -6.80 8.75 0.33
C ASP A 134 -7.16 8.44 -1.13
N ALA A 135 -8.02 9.27 -1.71
CA ALA A 135 -8.55 9.07 -3.05
C ALA A 135 -7.48 9.14 -4.15
N LYS A 136 -6.30 9.72 -3.86
CA LYS A 136 -5.21 9.86 -4.82
C LYS A 136 -3.89 9.34 -4.24
N GLU A 137 -3.48 9.87 -3.10
CA GLU A 137 -2.17 9.55 -2.52
C GLU A 137 -2.13 8.10 -2.10
N PHE A 138 -1.16 7.36 -2.63
CA PHE A 138 -0.97 5.95 -2.31
C PHE A 138 -2.15 5.05 -2.72
N SER A 139 -3.04 5.53 -3.60
CA SER A 139 -4.16 4.74 -4.07
C SER A 139 -3.67 3.61 -4.97
N ASN A 140 -3.97 2.37 -4.57
CA ASN A 140 -3.61 1.18 -5.35
C ASN A 140 -4.49 1.01 -6.59
N THR A 141 -5.65 1.69 -6.65
CA THR A 141 -6.69 1.44 -7.65
C THR A 141 -6.97 2.61 -8.58
N LEU A 142 -6.43 3.81 -8.31
CA LEU A 142 -6.65 4.98 -9.16
C LEU A 142 -6.11 4.78 -10.58
N ALA A 143 -4.92 4.18 -10.73
CA ALA A 143 -4.40 3.90 -12.05
C ALA A 143 -5.26 2.86 -12.78
N LEU A 144 -5.75 1.82 -12.10
CA LEU A 144 -6.63 0.80 -12.70
C LEU A 144 -7.92 1.44 -13.20
N GLU A 145 -8.58 2.24 -12.36
CA GLU A 145 -9.78 3.00 -12.70
C GLU A 145 -9.59 3.87 -13.94
N LYS A 146 -8.45 4.56 -14.05
CA LYS A 146 -8.09 5.39 -15.20
C LYS A 146 -7.80 4.59 -16.47
N HIS A 147 -7.42 3.31 -16.34
CA HIS A 147 -7.17 2.44 -17.50
C HIS A 147 -8.43 1.71 -17.98
N GLY A 148 -9.59 1.91 -17.34
CA GLY A 148 -10.87 1.38 -17.81
C GLY A 148 -11.54 0.44 -16.82
N TRP A 149 -10.88 0.10 -15.71
CA TRP A 149 -11.48 -0.72 -14.68
C TRP A 149 -12.66 -0.02 -14.01
N GLU A 150 -13.62 -0.82 -13.60
CA GLU A 150 -14.67 -0.43 -12.66
C GLU A 150 -14.32 -0.97 -11.27
N GLY A 151 -14.93 -0.42 -10.22
CA GLY A 151 -14.63 -0.93 -8.90
C GLY A 151 -15.43 -0.34 -7.77
N LEU A 152 -15.25 -0.95 -6.61
CA LEU A 152 -15.81 -0.57 -5.31
C LEU A 152 -14.68 -0.19 -4.37
N CYS A 153 -14.74 1.02 -3.83
CA CYS A 153 -13.81 1.56 -2.85
C CYS A 153 -14.47 1.52 -1.46
N ILE A 154 -13.92 0.75 -0.52
CA ILE A 154 -14.46 0.62 0.84
C ILE A 154 -13.51 1.29 1.83
N GLU A 155 -14.01 2.32 2.54
CA GLU A 155 -13.22 3.06 3.52
C GLU A 155 -14.05 3.42 4.77
N PRO A 156 -13.74 2.84 5.95
CA PRO A 156 -14.48 3.14 7.17
C PRO A 156 -14.17 4.52 7.78
N ASN A 157 -13.03 5.14 7.49
CA ASN A 157 -12.65 6.42 8.07
C ASN A 157 -13.31 7.59 7.30
N PRO A 158 -14.21 8.36 7.94
CA PRO A 158 -14.95 9.44 7.29
C PRO A 158 -14.08 10.59 6.78
N ALA A 159 -12.83 10.69 7.24
CA ALA A 159 -11.89 11.70 6.74
C ALA A 159 -11.63 11.57 5.22
N TYR A 160 -11.78 10.37 4.65
CA TYR A 160 -11.46 10.11 3.24
C TYR A 160 -12.67 10.15 2.31
N TRP A 161 -13.90 10.08 2.85
CA TRP A 161 -15.12 9.94 2.03
C TRP A 161 -15.31 11.07 1.03
N TYR A 162 -15.01 12.31 1.43
CA TYR A 162 -15.14 13.45 0.52
C TYR A 162 -14.20 13.31 -0.68
N GLY A 163 -12.92 13.02 -0.45
CA GLY A 163 -11.96 12.77 -1.54
C GLY A 163 -12.40 11.61 -2.43
N LEU A 164 -12.83 10.50 -1.82
CA LEU A 164 -13.26 9.31 -2.56
C LEU A 164 -14.55 9.56 -3.37
N SER A 165 -15.42 10.48 -2.94
CA SER A 165 -16.61 10.85 -3.71
C SER A 165 -16.32 11.53 -5.06
N HIS A 166 -15.08 11.96 -5.30
CA HIS A 166 -14.61 12.49 -6.58
C HIS A 166 -13.99 11.42 -7.49
N ARG A 167 -13.95 10.16 -7.05
CA ARG A 167 -13.52 9.01 -7.85
C ARG A 167 -14.63 8.51 -8.76
N LYS A 168 -14.27 7.71 -9.77
CA LYS A 168 -15.24 6.97 -10.59
C LYS A 168 -15.71 5.69 -9.89
N CYS A 169 -14.90 5.07 -9.02
CA CYS A 169 -15.32 3.90 -8.25
C CYS A 169 -16.57 4.19 -7.41
N THR A 170 -17.37 3.14 -7.20
CA THR A 170 -18.48 3.20 -6.24
C THR A 170 -17.92 3.26 -4.82
N VAL A 171 -18.56 4.04 -3.95
CA VAL A 171 -18.24 4.20 -2.52
C VAL A 171 -19.47 3.95 -1.67
#